data_AF-M8DC65-F1
#
_entry.id   AF-M8DC65-F1
#
_cell.length_a   1.000
_cell.length_b   1.000
_cell.length_c   1.000
_cell.angle_alpha   90.00
_cell.angle_beta   90.00
_cell.angle_gamma   90.00
#
_symmetry.space_group_name_H-M   'P 1'
#
loop_
_entity.id
_entity.type
_entity.pdbx_description
1 polymer ?
#
loop_
_entity_poly.entity_id
_entity_poly.type
_entity_poly.pdbx_seq_one_letter_code
_entity_poly.pdbx_strand_id
1 'polypeptide(L)'
;MNKKLFTSGNLIVVLPLLFALLIPARFLLDSSPAQRNKFDWNLQAGSANGIVAKTPIDVASNLYYNDRPLRNALVKVTYFDNNQHVSIVMQPYEDGYEGTVFFQESGKYTLRFSVEKGTITGSEVWEIDVKE
;
A
#
# COMPACT_ATOMS: atom_id res chain seq x y z
N MET A 1 -58.42 55.50 -38.39
CA MET A 1 -58.18 56.76 -37.63
C MET A 1 -57.13 56.46 -36.57
N ASN A 2 -55.94 57.11 -36.66
CA ASN A 2 -54.86 57.34 -35.66
C ASN A 2 -54.74 56.38 -34.44
N LYS A 3 -53.58 55.81 -34.08
CA LYS A 3 -52.30 56.50 -33.80
C LYS A 3 -51.10 55.53 -33.86
N LYS A 4 -49.95 56.05 -34.31
CA LYS A 4 -48.59 55.52 -34.10
C LYS A 4 -48.27 55.39 -32.60
N LEU A 5 -47.36 54.50 -32.22
CA LEU A 5 -46.08 54.86 -31.56
C LEU A 5 -45.21 53.61 -31.37
N PHE A 6 -44.05 53.63 -32.03
CA PHE A 6 -42.91 52.78 -31.71
C PHE A 6 -42.28 53.30 -30.41
N THR A 7 -41.93 52.39 -29.50
CA THR A 7 -40.94 52.68 -28.45
C THR A 7 -40.04 51.47 -28.24
N SER A 8 -38.76 51.75 -28.47
CA SER A 8 -37.49 51.06 -28.16
C SER A 8 -37.47 49.91 -27.15
N GLY A 9 -36.69 48.87 -27.49
CA GLY A 9 -36.11 47.94 -26.52
C GLY A 9 -35.29 46.84 -27.21
N ASN A 10 -34.00 47.08 -27.42
CA ASN A 10 -33.03 46.02 -27.72
C ASN A 10 -33.02 45.01 -26.57
N LEU A 11 -33.19 43.70 -26.84
CA LEU A 11 -32.34 42.65 -26.22
C LEU A 11 -32.55 41.25 -26.84
N ILE A 12 -31.54 40.82 -27.59
CA ILE A 12 -30.84 39.53 -27.50
C ILE A 12 -31.70 38.25 -27.51
N VAL A 13 -31.63 37.58 -28.66
CA VAL A 13 -31.72 36.12 -28.86
C VAL A 13 -30.86 35.40 -27.81
N VAL A 14 -31.42 34.52 -26.97
CA VAL A 14 -30.77 33.23 -26.62
C VAL A 14 -31.82 32.19 -26.17
N LEU A 15 -31.81 31.08 -26.90
CA LEU A 15 -32.45 29.80 -26.66
C LEU A 15 -32.08 29.22 -25.27
N PRO A 16 -33.01 28.86 -24.35
CA PRO A 16 -32.66 28.18 -23.11
C PRO A 16 -32.66 26.67 -23.35
N LEU A 17 -31.74 26.18 -24.18
CA LEU A 17 -31.61 24.73 -24.44
C LEU A 17 -30.17 24.35 -24.78
N LEU A 18 -29.22 24.75 -23.91
CA LEU A 18 -27.86 24.19 -23.96
C LEU A 18 -27.13 24.31 -22.60
N PHE A 19 -27.81 24.06 -21.48
CA PHE A 19 -27.17 23.99 -20.15
C PHE A 19 -27.19 22.61 -19.51
N ALA A 20 -27.55 21.57 -20.26
CA ALA A 20 -27.41 20.18 -19.84
C ALA A 20 -26.46 19.48 -20.81
N LEU A 21 -25.14 19.54 -20.58
CA LEU A 21 -24.08 18.60 -21.03
C LEU A 21 -22.68 19.26 -21.05
N LEU A 22 -22.34 20.05 -20.04
CA LEU A 22 -20.94 20.36 -19.73
C LEU A 22 -20.71 20.19 -18.22
N ILE A 23 -21.07 19.03 -17.68
CA ILE A 23 -20.27 18.51 -16.57
C ILE A 23 -18.95 18.12 -17.24
N PRO A 24 -17.80 18.69 -16.85
CA PRO A 24 -16.53 18.22 -17.38
C PRO A 24 -16.47 16.72 -17.10
N ALA A 25 -16.31 15.88 -18.13
CA ALA A 25 -16.08 14.44 -17.96
C ALA A 25 -14.87 14.15 -17.05
N ARG A 26 -14.05 15.18 -16.77
CA ARG A 26 -12.97 15.19 -15.78
C ARG A 26 -13.45 15.02 -14.32
N PHE A 27 -14.71 15.34 -13.99
CA PHE A 27 -15.28 15.12 -12.64
C PHE A 27 -15.89 13.72 -12.44
N LEU A 28 -16.07 12.94 -13.52
CA LEU A 28 -16.44 11.52 -13.43
C LEU A 28 -15.21 10.59 -13.46
N LEU A 29 -14.02 11.19 -13.60
CA LEU A 29 -12.72 10.52 -13.68
C LEU A 29 -11.77 10.97 -12.58
N ASP A 30 -12.29 11.41 -11.43
CA ASP A 30 -11.52 11.25 -10.20
C ASP A 30 -11.56 9.77 -9.86
N SER A 31 -10.64 9.05 -10.54
CA SER A 31 -10.12 7.77 -10.09
C SER A 31 -10.05 7.79 -8.58
N SER A 32 -10.81 6.87 -7.95
CA SER A 32 -10.72 6.50 -6.54
C SER A 32 -9.34 6.88 -5.98
N PRO A 33 -9.24 7.57 -4.83
CA PRO A 33 -7.94 7.90 -4.26
C PRO A 33 -7.10 6.62 -4.30
N ALA A 34 -5.98 6.68 -5.02
CA ALA A 34 -5.17 5.50 -5.31
C ALA A 34 -4.92 4.79 -3.97
N GLN A 35 -5.51 3.61 -3.81
CA GLN A 35 -5.44 2.79 -2.61
C GLN A 35 -3.96 2.59 -2.28
N ARG A 36 -3.48 3.33 -1.28
CA ARG A 36 -2.04 3.38 -0.98
C ARG A 36 -1.77 2.38 0.13
N ASN A 37 -1.42 1.17 -0.29
CA ASN A 37 -0.83 0.21 0.62
C ASN A 37 0.58 0.71 0.98
N LYS A 38 0.87 0.84 2.28
CA LYS A 38 2.22 1.14 2.76
C LYS A 38 2.64 0.03 3.70
N PHE A 39 3.72 -0.65 3.36
CA PHE A 39 4.29 -1.73 4.15
C PHE A 39 5.70 -1.30 4.54
N ASP A 40 5.92 -1.02 5.83
CA ASP A 40 7.24 -0.69 6.35
C ASP A 40 7.75 -1.90 7.15
N TRP A 41 8.80 -2.56 6.65
CA TRP A 41 9.41 -3.73 7.28
C TRP A 41 10.72 -3.34 7.98
N ASN A 42 11.02 -3.98 9.10
CA ASN A 42 12.26 -3.78 9.84
C ASN A 42 12.83 -5.12 10.31
N LEU A 43 14.08 -5.40 9.97
CA LEU A 43 14.86 -6.51 10.48
C LEU A 43 15.81 -5.99 11.56
N GLN A 44 15.62 -6.40 12.81
CA GLN A 44 16.52 -6.03 13.89
C GLN A 44 17.72 -6.96 13.88
N ALA A 45 18.92 -6.39 13.68
CA ALA A 45 20.15 -7.17 13.66
C ALA A 45 20.36 -7.92 14.99
N GLY A 46 20.64 -9.23 14.90
CA GLY A 46 20.93 -10.07 16.07
C GLY A 46 22.30 -9.82 16.70
N SER A 47 23.14 -8.96 16.12
CA SER A 47 24.50 -8.63 16.59
C SER A 47 24.88 -7.19 16.25
N ALA A 48 25.83 -6.62 16.99
CA ALA A 48 26.46 -5.32 16.67
C ALA A 48 27.08 -5.29 15.27
N ASN A 49 27.37 -6.46 14.69
CA ASN A 49 28.00 -6.61 13.37
C ASN A 49 27.00 -6.99 12.26
N GLY A 50 25.69 -6.96 12.52
CA GLY A 50 24.64 -7.30 11.55
C GLY A 50 23.94 -8.62 11.83
N ILE A 51 23.46 -9.27 10.76
CA ILE A 51 22.71 -10.53 10.84
C ILE A 51 23.70 -11.71 10.88
N VAL A 52 23.56 -12.59 11.87
CA VAL A 52 24.49 -13.69 12.15
C VAL A 52 23.74 -15.03 12.15
N ALA A 53 24.35 -16.05 11.56
CA ALA A 53 23.83 -17.41 11.52
C ALA A 53 23.67 -17.96 12.93
N LYS A 54 22.73 -18.88 13.12
CA LYS A 54 22.40 -19.52 14.40
C LYS A 54 22.01 -18.55 15.52
N THR A 55 21.72 -17.30 15.16
CA THR A 55 21.23 -16.27 16.07
C THR A 55 19.78 -15.96 15.69
N PRO A 56 18.83 -16.00 16.64
CA PRO A 56 17.47 -15.54 16.40
C PRO A 56 17.47 -14.05 16.03
N ILE A 57 16.72 -13.69 15.00
CA ILE A 57 16.64 -12.32 14.47
C ILE A 57 15.19 -11.90 14.53
N ASP A 58 14.92 -10.85 15.28
CA ASP A 58 13.59 -10.30 15.38
C ASP A 58 13.26 -9.45 14.16
N VAL A 59 12.07 -9.68 13.65
CA VAL A 59 11.54 -9.06 12.44
C VAL A 59 10.24 -8.41 12.85
N ALA A 60 10.13 -7.13 12.57
CA ALA A 60 8.93 -6.35 12.86
C ALA A 60 8.41 -5.69 11.59
N SER A 61 7.10 -5.44 11.52
CA SER A 61 6.52 -4.68 10.43
C SER A 61 5.38 -3.79 10.90
N ASN A 62 5.35 -2.58 10.35
CA ASN A 62 4.22 -1.69 10.46
C ASN A 62 3.48 -1.70 9.13
N LEU A 63 2.26 -2.23 9.14
CA LEU A 63 1.45 -2.38 7.94
C LEU A 63 0.33 -1.35 7.96
N TYR A 64 0.19 -0.59 6.89
CA TYR A 64 -0.84 0.43 6.76
C TYR A 64 -1.62 0.26 5.47
N TYR A 65 -2.93 0.52 5.58
CA TYR A 65 -3.86 0.53 4.47
C TYR A 65 -4.66 1.82 4.52
N ASN A 66 -4.51 2.68 3.51
CA ASN A 66 -5.11 4.03 3.49
C ASN A 66 -4.80 4.81 4.78
N ASP A 67 -3.51 4.85 5.14
CA ASP A 67 -2.97 5.54 6.32
C ASP A 67 -3.50 5.04 7.68
N ARG A 68 -4.15 3.87 7.72
CA ARG A 68 -4.61 3.21 8.95
C ARG A 68 -3.87 1.91 9.22
N PRO A 69 -3.54 1.57 10.47
CA PRO A 69 -2.91 0.29 10.81
C PRO A 69 -3.72 -0.91 10.28
N LEU A 70 -3.06 -1.78 9.54
CA LEU A 70 -3.64 -2.98 8.94
C LEU A 70 -3.57 -4.14 9.93
N ARG A 71 -4.49 -4.16 10.90
CA ARG A 71 -4.59 -5.22 11.91
C ARG A 71 -5.26 -6.48 11.37
N ASN A 72 -5.06 -7.63 12.01
CA ASN A 72 -5.68 -8.92 11.68
C ASN A 72 -5.45 -9.41 10.22
N ALA A 73 -4.35 -8.98 9.59
CA ALA A 73 -3.80 -9.59 8.40
C ALA A 73 -2.97 -10.84 8.73
N LEU A 74 -2.91 -11.77 7.78
CA LEU A 74 -1.95 -12.87 7.75
C LEU A 74 -0.65 -12.34 7.18
N VAL A 75 0.41 -12.36 7.98
CA VAL A 75 1.72 -11.84 7.61
C VAL A 75 2.73 -12.98 7.64
N LYS A 76 3.51 -13.13 6.57
CA LYS A 76 4.47 -14.22 6.41
C LYS A 76 5.82 -13.70 5.93
N VAL A 77 6.88 -14.30 6.48
CA VAL A 77 8.25 -14.18 5.96
C VAL A 77 8.66 -15.52 5.40
N THR A 78 9.11 -15.54 4.16
CA THR A 78 9.58 -16.74 3.48
C THR A 78 11.01 -16.57 3.00
N TYR A 79 11.85 -17.57 3.22
CA TYR A 79 13.22 -17.63 2.71
C TYR A 79 13.61 -19.07 2.40
N PHE A 80 14.77 -19.25 1.77
CA PHE A 80 15.34 -20.56 1.46
C PHE A 80 16.59 -20.78 2.30
N ASP A 81 16.63 -21.85 3.08
CA ASP A 81 17.75 -22.20 3.96
C ASP A 81 18.04 -23.69 3.89
N ASN A 82 19.31 -24.08 3.74
CA ASN A 82 19.75 -25.48 3.65
C ASN A 82 18.94 -26.34 2.66
N ASN A 83 18.69 -25.78 1.47
CA ASN A 83 17.85 -26.38 0.43
C ASN A 83 16.35 -26.54 0.78
N GLN A 84 15.87 -25.86 1.82
CA GLN A 84 14.49 -25.91 2.30
C GLN A 84 13.81 -24.55 2.24
N HIS A 85 12.53 -24.53 1.87
CA HIS A 85 11.71 -23.33 2.00
C HIS A 85 11.22 -23.19 3.45
N VAL A 86 11.69 -22.15 4.13
CA VAL A 86 11.24 -21.80 5.48
C VAL A 86 10.21 -20.68 5.37
N SER A 87 9.09 -20.84 6.06
CA SER A 87 8.03 -19.82 6.13
C SER A 87 7.56 -19.65 7.56
N ILE A 88 7.50 -18.40 8.01
CA ILE A 88 7.17 -18.05 9.38
C ILE A 88 5.98 -17.10 9.34
N VAL A 89 4.95 -17.41 10.13
CA VAL A 89 3.78 -16.54 10.30
C VAL A 89 4.08 -15.57 11.44
N MET A 90 4.08 -14.27 11.12
CA MET A 90 4.29 -13.22 12.10
C MET A 90 3.04 -13.05 12.97
N GLN A 91 3.25 -12.80 14.26
CA GLN A 91 2.20 -12.58 15.24
C GLN A 91 1.88 -11.08 15.34
N PRO A 92 0.62 -10.69 15.59
CA PRO A 92 0.28 -9.29 15.86
C PRO A 92 1.01 -8.77 17.11
N TYR A 93 1.63 -7.59 17.02
CA TYR A 93 2.29 -6.92 18.14
C TYR A 93 2.12 -5.41 18.04
N GLU A 94 1.57 -4.78 19.09
CA GLU A 94 1.19 -3.36 19.09
C GLU A 94 0.34 -2.94 17.87
N ASP A 95 0.87 -2.07 17.01
CA ASP A 95 0.25 -1.59 15.77
C ASP A 95 0.73 -2.34 14.51
N GLY A 96 1.54 -3.37 14.70
CA GLY A 96 2.23 -4.10 13.65
C GLY A 96 2.25 -5.61 13.86
N TYR A 97 3.31 -6.23 13.37
CA TYR A 97 3.55 -7.66 13.45
C TYR A 97 4.99 -7.93 13.82
N GLU A 98 5.21 -8.99 14.58
CA GLU A 98 6.55 -9.46 14.94
C GLU A 98 6.72 -10.96 14.66
N GLY A 99 7.95 -11.36 14.46
CA GLY A 99 8.33 -12.76 14.38
C GLY A 99 9.84 -12.89 14.45
N THR A 100 10.30 -14.12 14.59
CA THR A 100 11.72 -14.41 14.69
C THR A 100 12.13 -15.28 13.52
N VAL A 101 13.13 -14.86 12.76
CA VAL A 101 13.76 -15.67 11.70
C VAL A 101 15.06 -16.27 12.22
N PHE A 102 15.45 -17.43 11.69
CA PHE A 102 16.63 -18.16 12.12
C PHE A 102 17.32 -18.81 10.92
N PHE A 103 18.55 -18.42 10.64
CA PHE A 103 19.36 -18.98 9.56
C PHE A 103 20.34 -19.99 10.13
N GLN A 104 20.37 -21.21 9.58
CA GLN A 104 21.28 -22.25 10.05
C GLN A 104 22.72 -22.03 9.59
N GLU A 105 22.88 -21.45 8.39
CA GLU A 105 24.17 -21.22 7.73
C GLU A 105 24.37 -19.74 7.41
N SER A 106 25.63 -19.37 7.17
CA SER A 106 25.99 -18.04 6.66
C SER A 106 25.83 -18.02 5.14
N GLY A 107 25.58 -16.84 4.57
CA GLY A 107 25.40 -16.70 3.14
C GLY A 107 24.45 -15.59 2.75
N LYS A 108 24.16 -15.52 1.45
CA LYS A 108 23.20 -14.56 0.90
C LYS A 108 21.82 -15.18 0.84
N TYR A 109 20.85 -14.49 1.42
CA TYR A 109 19.47 -14.94 1.49
C TYR A 109 18.55 -13.92 0.84
N THR A 110 17.50 -14.42 0.20
CA THR A 110 16.38 -13.61 -0.27
C THR A 110 15.18 -13.86 0.64
N LEU A 111 14.74 -12.81 1.33
CA LEU A 111 13.55 -12.84 2.17
C LEU A 111 12.39 -12.24 1.39
N ARG A 112 11.27 -12.96 1.38
CA ARG A 112 10.00 -12.46 0.86
C ARG A 112 9.04 -12.24 2.00
N PHE A 113 8.72 -10.97 2.24
CA PHE A 113 7.64 -10.54 3.10
C PHE A 113 6.34 -10.57 2.32
N SER A 114 5.28 -11.08 2.92
CA SER A 114 3.96 -11.09 2.31
C SER A 114 2.87 -10.82 3.34
N VAL A 115 1.83 -10.13 2.89
CA VAL A 115 0.65 -9.79 3.69
C VAL A 115 -0.61 -10.15 2.91
N GLU A 116 -1.57 -10.72 3.61
CA GLU A 116 -2.89 -11.08 3.09
C GLU A 116 -3.98 -10.71 4.11
N LYS A 117 -4.99 -9.95 3.69
CA LYS A 117 -6.20 -9.66 4.47
C LYS A 117 -7.39 -9.46 3.54
N GLY A 118 -8.20 -10.50 3.35
CA GLY A 118 -9.32 -10.45 2.41
C GLY A 118 -8.79 -10.17 1.00
N THR A 119 -9.18 -9.04 0.40
CA THR A 119 -8.70 -8.62 -0.93
C THR A 119 -7.39 -7.82 -0.90
N ILE A 120 -6.88 -7.48 0.29
CA ILE A 120 -5.63 -6.73 0.45
C ILE A 120 -4.48 -7.72 0.40
N THR A 121 -3.63 -7.61 -0.62
CA THR A 121 -2.39 -8.39 -0.75
C THR A 121 -1.20 -7.47 -0.97
N GLY A 122 -0.03 -7.92 -0.54
CA GLY A 122 1.22 -7.20 -0.72
C GLY A 122 2.41 -8.12 -0.53
N SER A 123 3.52 -7.80 -1.18
CA SER A 123 4.79 -8.48 -0.92
C SER A 123 5.98 -7.59 -1.19
N GLU A 124 7.05 -7.82 -0.44
CA GLU A 124 8.33 -7.14 -0.59
C GLU A 124 9.46 -8.17 -0.52
N VAL A 125 10.53 -7.92 -1.27
CA VAL A 125 11.67 -8.83 -1.37
C VAL A 125 12.93 -8.10 -0.92
N TRP A 126 13.65 -8.71 0.00
CA TRP A 126 14.87 -8.18 0.59
C TRP A 126 16.01 -9.16 0.34
N GLU A 127 17.17 -8.63 0.00
CA GLU A 127 18.43 -9.38 -0.03
C GLU A 127 19.20 -9.08 1.24
N ILE A 128 19.59 -10.13 1.97
CA ILE A 128 20.39 -10.00 3.18
C ILE A 128 21.64 -10.86 3.06
N ASP A 129 22.69 -10.46 3.78
CA ASP A 129 23.95 -11.17 3.90
C ASP A 129 24.11 -11.59 5.38
N VAL A 130 23.98 -12.89 5.62
CA VAL A 130 24.09 -13.53 6.93
C VAL A 130 25.54 -13.93 7.16
N LYS A 131 26.12 -13.45 8.25
CA LYS A 131 27.50 -13.75 8.64
C LYS A 131 27.59 -15.01 9.51
N GLU A 132 28.79 -15.57 9.63
CA GLU A 132 29.09 -16.64 10.58
C GLU A 132 28.97 -16.18 12.03
#